data_AF-A0A5J4QAY1-F1
#
_entry.id   AF-A0A5J4QAY1-F1
#
_cell.length_a   1.000
_cell.length_b   1.000
_cell.length_c   1.000
_cell.angle_alpha   90.00
_cell.angle_beta   90.00
_cell.angle_gamma   90.00
#
_symmetry.space_group_name_H-M   'P 1'
#
loop_
_entity.id
_entity.type
_entity.pdbx_description
1 polymer ?
#
loop_
_entity_poly.entity_id
_entity_poly.type
_entity_poly.pdbx_seq_one_letter_code
_entity_poly.pdbx_strand_id
1 'polypeptide(L)'
;MKKIKSFFGITAWLVAIMLLALACSDNLDIHKVYAFDLVCMPVQKKIVQGEVAEIRAQIIKEGNYQDTKFFIRYFQVDGKGELKLDNGTVLLPNDLYPLEKETFRMYYTSRCSDQQLIDVYIQDNHGQVVQKTFSWQADRLEEGLPTETE
;
A
#
# COMPACT_ATOMS: atom_id res chain seq x y z
N MET A 1 45.70 56.69 0.66
CA MET A 1 44.90 55.75 -0.17
C MET A 1 44.91 54.28 0.30
N LYS A 2 45.93 53.78 1.02
CA LYS A 2 45.97 52.37 1.48
C LYS A 2 44.86 52.00 2.49
N LYS A 3 44.50 52.91 3.41
CA LYS A 3 43.44 52.66 4.41
C LYS A 3 42.03 52.53 3.81
N ILE A 4 41.74 53.28 2.73
CA ILE A 4 40.45 53.23 2.03
C ILE A 4 40.31 51.91 1.26
N LYS A 5 41.36 51.47 0.55
CA LYS A 5 41.37 50.15 -0.14
C LYS A 5 41.21 48.98 0.84
N SER A 6 41.82 49.07 2.03
CA SER A 6 41.65 48.08 3.10
C SER A 6 40.23 48.04 3.65
N PHE A 7 39.57 49.18 3.79
CA PHE A 7 38.20 49.26 4.31
C PHE A 7 37.20 48.64 3.33
N PHE A 8 37.34 48.93 2.02
CA PHE A 8 36.52 48.33 0.98
C PHE A 8 36.73 46.81 0.85
N GLY A 9 37.94 46.31 1.08
CA GLY A 9 38.24 44.88 1.11
C GLY A 9 37.55 44.16 2.28
N ILE A 10 37.57 44.77 3.47
CA ILE A 10 36.93 44.20 4.67
C ILE A 10 35.41 44.18 4.51
N THR A 11 34.81 45.25 3.98
CA THR A 11 33.36 45.30 3.74
C THR A 11 32.93 44.29 2.68
N ALA A 12 33.71 44.10 1.61
CA ALA A 12 33.41 43.09 0.59
C ALA A 12 33.48 41.67 1.17
N TRP A 13 34.41 41.41 2.07
CA TRP A 13 34.54 40.10 2.71
C TRP A 13 33.41 39.80 3.69
N LEU A 14 32.96 40.80 4.47
CA LEU A 14 31.79 40.67 5.34
C LEU A 14 30.50 40.43 4.56
N VAL A 15 30.31 41.12 3.42
CA VAL A 15 29.15 40.90 2.53
C VAL A 15 29.20 39.49 1.92
N ALA A 16 30.37 38.99 1.53
CA ALA A 16 30.52 37.63 1.02
C ALA A 16 30.17 36.56 2.07
N ILE A 17 30.59 36.75 3.33
CA ILE A 17 30.25 35.84 4.44
C ILE A 17 28.75 35.89 4.73
N MET A 18 28.13 37.07 4.71
CA MET A 18 26.68 37.23 4.89
C MET A 18 25.88 36.55 3.77
N LEU A 19 26.33 36.63 2.52
CA LEU A 19 25.70 35.94 1.38
C LEU A 19 25.83 34.42 1.48
N LEU A 20 26.97 33.90 1.97
CA LEU A 20 27.14 32.46 2.23
C LEU A 20 26.26 31.96 3.38
N ALA A 21 26.04 32.79 4.41
CA ALA A 21 25.12 32.46 5.50
C ALA A 21 23.65 32.48 5.06
N LEU A 22 23.26 33.36 4.13
CA LEU A 22 21.92 33.38 3.53
C LEU A 22 21.69 32.25 2.53
N ALA A 23 22.75 31.70 1.93
CA ALA A 23 22.68 30.53 1.05
C ALA A 23 22.49 29.21 1.81
N CYS A 24 22.74 29.20 3.12
CA CYS A 24 22.40 28.09 4.00
C CYS A 24 20.92 28.17 4.41
N SER A 25 20.00 28.17 3.44
CA SER A 25 18.61 27.82 3.69
C SER A 25 18.49 26.31 3.51
N ASP A 26 18.69 25.56 4.59
CA ASP A 26 18.45 24.11 4.62
C ASP A 26 16.93 23.84 4.63
N ASN A 27 16.25 24.21 3.55
CA ASN A 27 14.97 23.60 3.20
C ASN A 27 15.28 22.42 2.28
N LEU A 28 16.01 21.45 2.80
CA LEU A 28 15.93 20.11 2.25
C LEU A 28 14.50 19.66 2.58
N ASP A 29 13.63 19.58 1.57
CA ASP A 29 12.31 18.95 1.70
C ASP A 29 12.54 17.47 2.01
N ILE A 30 12.89 17.17 3.26
CA ILE A 30 12.83 15.84 3.82
C ILE A 30 11.35 15.51 3.83
N HIS A 31 10.91 14.83 2.77
CA HIS A 31 9.53 14.37 2.64
C HIS A 31 9.27 13.48 3.86
N LYS A 32 8.52 14.00 4.83
CA LYS A 32 8.14 13.23 6.03
C LYS A 32 7.11 12.13 5.71
N VAL A 33 6.55 12.18 4.50
CA VAL A 33 5.53 11.28 4.00
C VAL A 33 6.00 10.80 2.63
N TYR A 34 6.54 9.58 2.58
CA TYR A 34 6.90 8.91 1.34
C TYR A 34 5.72 8.08 0.85
N ALA A 35 5.50 8.05 -0.45
CA ALA A 35 4.48 7.19 -1.03
C ALA A 35 4.84 5.72 -0.82
N PHE A 36 3.79 4.89 -0.78
CA PHE A 36 3.92 3.44 -0.81
C PHE A 36 2.91 2.86 -1.79
N ASP A 37 3.18 1.65 -2.26
CA ASP A 37 2.23 0.85 -3.05
C ASP A 37 2.10 -0.55 -2.44
N LEU A 38 1.01 -1.23 -2.79
CA LEU A 38 0.77 -2.62 -2.47
C LEU A 38 0.97 -3.46 -3.73
N VAL A 39 2.06 -4.22 -3.79
CA VAL A 39 2.30 -5.16 -4.89
C VAL A 39 1.71 -6.52 -4.53
N CYS A 40 0.89 -7.07 -5.41
CA CYS A 40 0.26 -8.37 -5.23
C CYS A 40 0.66 -9.34 -6.35
N MET A 41 0.90 -10.60 -6.00
CA MET A 41 1.06 -11.65 -7.01
C MET A 41 -0.27 -11.92 -7.73
N PRO A 42 -0.25 -12.40 -8.98
CA PRO A 42 -1.46 -12.80 -9.69
C PRO A 42 -2.24 -13.88 -8.92
N VAL A 43 -3.56 -13.74 -8.88
CA VAL A 43 -4.50 -14.69 -8.25
C VAL A 43 -5.32 -15.39 -9.33
N GLN A 44 -5.91 -16.55 -9.00
CA GLN A 44 -6.81 -17.23 -9.94
C GLN A 44 -8.02 -16.34 -10.29
N LYS A 45 -8.54 -16.45 -11.51
CA LYS A 45 -9.69 -15.65 -11.99
C LYS A 45 -11.05 -16.22 -11.61
N LYS A 46 -11.07 -17.48 -11.19
CA LYS A 46 -12.27 -18.24 -10.86
C LYS A 46 -12.12 -18.79 -9.46
N ILE A 47 -13.23 -18.95 -8.73
CA ILE A 47 -13.23 -19.58 -7.41
C ILE A 47 -14.54 -20.34 -7.21
N VAL A 48 -14.47 -21.56 -6.67
CA VAL A 48 -15.68 -22.32 -6.27
C VAL A 48 -16.06 -22.02 -4.83
N GLN A 49 -17.30 -22.31 -4.46
CA GLN A 49 -17.74 -22.20 -3.06
C GLN A 49 -16.88 -23.11 -2.16
N GLY A 50 -16.35 -22.53 -1.07
CA GLY A 50 -15.47 -23.23 -0.12
C GLY A 50 -13.99 -23.25 -0.50
N GLU A 51 -13.63 -22.85 -1.72
CA GLU A 51 -12.23 -22.73 -2.13
C GLU A 51 -11.56 -21.51 -1.49
N VAL A 52 -10.24 -21.62 -1.30
CA VAL A 52 -9.39 -20.57 -0.76
C VAL A 52 -8.46 -20.01 -1.84
N ALA A 53 -8.53 -18.71 -2.09
CA ALA A 53 -7.54 -17.99 -2.88
C ALA A 53 -6.43 -17.41 -1.97
N GLU A 54 -5.18 -17.79 -2.23
CA GLU A 54 -4.01 -17.19 -1.59
C GLU A 54 -3.59 -15.92 -2.34
N ILE A 55 -3.52 -14.80 -1.62
CA ILE A 55 -3.08 -13.51 -2.13
C ILE A 55 -1.77 -13.16 -1.43
N ARG A 56 -0.67 -13.15 -2.18
CA ARG A 56 0.65 -12.74 -1.67
C ARG A 56 0.84 -11.25 -1.91
N ALA A 57 1.05 -10.50 -0.84
CA ALA A 57 1.14 -9.06 -0.86
C ALA A 57 2.47 -8.57 -0.25
N GLN A 58 2.99 -7.50 -0.83
CA GLN A 58 4.15 -6.79 -0.32
C GLN A 58 3.90 -5.28 -0.40
N ILE A 59 4.08 -4.58 0.71
CA ILE A 59 4.12 -3.12 0.77
C ILE A 59 5.50 -2.68 0.30
N ILE A 60 5.55 -1.84 -0.74
CA ILE A 60 6.78 -1.24 -1.27
C ILE A 60 6.75 0.23 -0.91
N LYS A 61 7.75 0.66 -0.14
CA LYS A 61 7.93 2.05 0.28
C LYS A 61 8.97 2.73 -0.61
N GLU A 62 8.74 3.97 -1.02
CA GLU A 62 9.75 4.75 -1.74
C GLU A 62 10.94 5.17 -0.84
N GLY A 63 10.72 5.21 0.48
CA GLY A 63 11.72 5.55 1.49
C GLY A 63 11.78 4.55 2.63
N ASN A 64 12.92 4.48 3.33
CA ASN A 64 13.09 3.60 4.49
C ASN A 64 12.85 4.38 5.78
N TYR A 65 11.58 4.49 6.18
CA TYR A 65 11.18 5.07 7.46
C TYR A 65 10.77 3.96 8.43
N GLN A 66 11.41 3.94 9.62
CA GLN A 66 11.20 2.89 10.63
C GLN A 66 9.92 3.08 11.43
N ASP A 67 9.36 4.30 11.51
CA ASP A 67 8.17 4.55 12.34
C ASP A 67 6.84 4.47 11.59
N THR A 68 6.85 4.12 10.30
CA THR A 68 5.61 3.97 9.52
C THR A 68 4.89 2.68 9.94
N LYS A 69 3.65 2.84 10.40
CA LYS A 69 2.77 1.73 10.76
C LYS A 69 1.69 1.59 9.71
N PHE A 70 1.50 0.37 9.24
CA PHE A 70 0.46 0.04 8.28
C PHE A 70 -0.70 -0.66 8.95
N PHE A 71 -1.87 -0.42 8.38
CA PHE A 71 -3.13 -1.00 8.79
C PHE A 71 -3.85 -1.53 7.56
N ILE A 72 -4.57 -2.62 7.73
CA ILE A 72 -5.39 -3.23 6.69
C ILE A 72 -6.86 -3.18 7.10
N ARG A 73 -7.71 -2.90 6.12
CA ARG A 73 -9.15 -3.15 6.18
C ARG A 73 -9.59 -3.71 4.84
N TYR A 74 -10.73 -4.39 4.82
CA TYR A 74 -11.32 -4.83 3.56
C TYR A 74 -12.82 -4.55 3.53
N PHE A 75 -13.39 -4.54 2.34
CA PHE A 75 -14.81 -4.44 2.11
C PHE A 75 -15.25 -5.49 1.09
N GLN A 76 -16.35 -6.17 1.40
CA GLN A 76 -16.98 -7.14 0.51
C GLN A 76 -17.96 -6.39 -0.39
N VAL A 77 -17.55 -6.07 -1.62
CA VAL A 77 -18.38 -5.32 -2.58
C VAL A 77 -19.48 -6.22 -3.15
N ASP A 78 -19.12 -7.45 -3.51
CA ASP A 78 -20.04 -8.45 -4.07
C ASP A 78 -19.69 -9.86 -3.60
N GLY A 79 -20.67 -10.76 -3.62
CA GLY A 79 -20.54 -12.13 -3.15
C GLY A 79 -20.51 -12.23 -1.63
N LYS A 80 -20.09 -13.39 -1.14
CA LYS A 80 -19.93 -13.69 0.28
C LYS A 80 -18.66 -14.49 0.48
N GLY A 81 -17.84 -14.05 1.42
CA GLY A 81 -16.62 -14.75 1.77
C GLY A 81 -16.02 -14.24 3.07
N GLU A 82 -14.85 -14.77 3.37
CA GLU A 82 -14.07 -14.45 4.57
C GLU A 82 -12.63 -14.18 4.14
N LEU A 83 -12.06 -13.06 4.59
CA LEU A 83 -10.66 -12.71 4.34
C LEU A 83 -9.86 -12.89 5.63
N LYS A 84 -8.82 -13.70 5.57
CA LYS A 84 -7.99 -14.04 6.72
C LYS A 84 -6.52 -13.73 6.46
N LEU A 85 -5.81 -13.23 7.45
CA LEU A 85 -4.36 -13.01 7.40
C LEU A 85 -3.57 -14.29 7.73
N ASP A 86 -2.32 -14.34 7.31
CA ASP A 86 -1.38 -15.43 7.61
C ASP A 86 -1.13 -15.69 9.09
N ASN A 87 -1.28 -14.67 9.94
CA ASN A 87 -1.20 -14.78 11.39
C ASN A 87 -2.46 -15.38 12.03
N GLY A 88 -3.49 -15.70 11.24
CA GLY A 88 -4.73 -16.29 11.72
C GLY A 88 -5.88 -15.30 11.93
N THR A 89 -5.62 -13.99 11.84
CA THR A 89 -6.64 -12.95 12.07
C THR A 89 -7.68 -12.98 10.96
N VAL A 90 -8.95 -13.17 11.33
CA VAL A 90 -10.08 -13.03 10.41
C VAL A 90 -10.48 -11.56 10.40
N LEU A 91 -10.46 -10.95 9.22
CA LEU A 91 -10.85 -9.55 9.07
C LEU A 91 -12.38 -9.46 9.02
N LEU A 92 -12.94 -8.48 9.73
CA LEU A 92 -14.33 -8.08 9.56
C LEU A 92 -14.42 -6.92 8.56
N PRO A 93 -15.44 -6.88 7.69
CA PRO A 93 -15.59 -5.79 6.73
C PRO A 93 -15.61 -4.43 7.42
N ASN A 94 -14.86 -3.46 6.88
CA ASN A 94 -14.65 -2.10 7.38
C ASN A 94 -13.90 -1.93 8.71
N ASP A 95 -13.53 -3.02 9.39
CA ASP A 95 -12.69 -2.95 10.59
C ASP A 95 -11.21 -2.82 10.22
N LEU A 96 -10.47 -2.07 11.04
CA LEU A 96 -9.07 -1.76 10.81
C LEU A 96 -8.17 -2.61 11.71
N TYR A 97 -7.17 -3.26 11.12
CA TYR A 97 -6.25 -4.17 11.80
C TYR A 97 -4.80 -3.75 11.55
N PRO A 98 -3.91 -3.81 12.57
CA PRO A 98 -2.49 -3.49 12.37
C PRO A 98 -1.79 -4.58 11.54
N LEU A 99 -0.87 -4.17 10.67
CA LEU A 99 0.05 -5.06 9.97
C LEU A 99 1.43 -5.01 10.65
N GLU A 100 1.88 -6.16 11.13
CA GLU A 100 3.21 -6.29 11.76
C GLU A 100 4.35 -6.44 10.75
N LYS A 101 4.01 -6.77 9.50
CA LYS A 101 4.95 -7.11 8.43
C LYS A 101 4.55 -6.41 7.13
N GLU A 102 5.56 -6.01 6.36
CA GLU A 102 5.36 -5.44 5.02
C GLU A 102 5.09 -6.52 3.97
N THR A 103 5.53 -7.77 4.21
CA THR A 103 5.20 -8.93 3.38
C THR A 103 4.30 -9.87 4.17
N PHE A 104 3.13 -10.15 3.62
CA PHE A 104 2.11 -10.96 4.27
C PHE A 104 1.27 -11.69 3.22
N ARG A 105 0.48 -12.66 3.69
CA ARG A 105 -0.50 -13.35 2.85
C ARG A 105 -1.90 -13.14 3.39
N MET A 106 -2.84 -13.03 2.47
CA MET A 106 -4.27 -13.07 2.74
C MET A 106 -4.85 -14.33 2.11
N TYR A 107 -5.82 -14.93 2.78
CA TYR A 107 -6.53 -16.11 2.34
C TYR A 107 -8.00 -15.76 2.25
N TYR A 108 -8.51 -15.68 1.03
CA TYR A 108 -9.93 -15.41 0.79
C TYR A 108 -10.67 -16.73 0.60
N THR A 109 -11.61 -17.02 1.50
CA THR A 109 -12.46 -18.22 1.40
C THR A 109 -13.82 -17.84 0.82
N SER A 110 -14.16 -18.39 -0.33
CA SER A 110 -15.47 -18.19 -0.95
C SER A 110 -16.57 -18.89 -0.13
N ARG A 111 -17.68 -18.19 0.13
CA ARG A 111 -18.87 -18.72 0.83
C ARG A 111 -20.14 -18.69 -0.04
N CYS A 112 -20.03 -18.30 -1.31
CA CYS A 112 -21.12 -18.35 -2.28
C CYS A 112 -20.66 -18.97 -3.61
N SER A 113 -21.64 -19.24 -4.47
CA SER A 113 -21.46 -19.72 -5.85
C SER A 113 -21.53 -18.61 -6.89
N ASP A 114 -21.60 -17.34 -6.46
CA ASP A 114 -21.72 -16.17 -7.33
C ASP A 114 -20.35 -15.52 -7.56
N GLN A 115 -20.32 -14.48 -8.39
CA GLN A 115 -19.13 -13.65 -8.53
C GLN A 115 -18.73 -13.04 -7.18
N GLN A 116 -17.43 -12.95 -6.95
CA GLN A 116 -16.85 -12.41 -5.73
C GLN A 116 -16.08 -11.14 -6.07
N LEU A 117 -16.29 -10.06 -5.33
CA LEU A 117 -15.54 -8.81 -5.48
C LEU A 117 -15.23 -8.23 -4.10
N ILE A 118 -13.95 -8.05 -3.81
CA ILE A 118 -13.50 -7.44 -2.56
C ILE A 118 -12.55 -6.28 -2.84
N ASP A 119 -12.63 -5.26 -2.02
CA ASP A 119 -11.66 -4.18 -1.96
C ASP A 119 -10.81 -4.31 -0.69
N VAL A 120 -9.49 -4.27 -0.85
CA VAL A 120 -8.52 -4.26 0.24
C VAL A 120 -7.88 -2.89 0.28
N TYR A 121 -7.85 -2.28 1.46
CA TYR A 121 -7.23 -0.99 1.69
C TYR A 121 -6.07 -1.14 2.66
N ILE A 122 -4.93 -0.58 2.30
CA ILE A 122 -3.79 -0.40 3.17
C ILE A 122 -3.69 1.07 3.51
N GLN A 123 -3.72 1.38 4.80
CA GLN A 123 -3.62 2.72 5.33
C GLN A 123 -2.35 2.83 6.17
N ASP A 124 -1.59 3.91 6.04
CA ASP A 124 -0.51 4.23 6.97
C ASP A 124 -0.96 5.16 8.10
N ASN A 125 -0.11 5.35 9.10
CA ASN A 125 -0.33 6.29 10.19
C ASN A 125 -0.24 7.78 9.79
N HIS A 126 0.09 8.08 8.53
CA HIS A 126 0.12 9.44 7.97
C HIS A 126 -1.15 9.79 7.17
N GLY A 127 -2.07 8.82 7.02
CA GLY A 127 -3.35 8.99 6.33
C GLY A 127 -3.32 8.66 4.84
N GLN A 128 -2.20 8.18 4.30
CA GLN A 128 -2.12 7.67 2.93
C GLN A 128 -2.85 6.34 2.83
N VAL A 129 -3.60 6.14 1.74
CA VAL A 129 -4.38 4.92 1.51
C VAL A 129 -4.13 4.40 0.10
N VAL A 130 -3.82 3.11 0.01
CA VAL A 130 -3.75 2.37 -1.25
C VAL A 130 -4.85 1.31 -1.26
N GLN A 131 -5.63 1.27 -2.34
CA GLN A 131 -6.67 0.27 -2.55
C GLN A 131 -6.22 -0.73 -3.63
N LYS A 132 -6.52 -2.01 -3.43
CA LYS A 132 -6.54 -3.03 -4.50
C LYS A 132 -7.86 -3.77 -4.49
N THR A 133 -8.37 -4.04 -5.68
CA THR A 133 -9.59 -4.81 -5.89
C THR A 133 -9.23 -6.22 -6.36
N PHE A 134 -9.86 -7.22 -5.78
CA PHE A 134 -9.77 -8.60 -6.24
C PHE A 134 -11.14 -9.09 -6.68
N SER A 135 -11.19 -9.71 -7.86
CA SER A 135 -12.41 -10.23 -8.45
C SER A 135 -12.22 -11.67 -8.90
N TRP A 136 -13.17 -12.52 -8.53
CA TRP A 136 -13.25 -13.90 -8.99
C TRP A 136 -14.60 -14.16 -9.62
N GLN A 137 -14.58 -14.80 -10.78
CA GLN A 137 -15.79 -15.35 -11.40
C GLN A 137 -16.22 -16.62 -10.66
N ALA A 138 -17.53 -16.85 -10.61
CA ALA A 138 -18.07 -18.14 -10.19
C ALA A 138 -17.62 -19.22 -11.17
N ASP A 139 -16.91 -20.25 -10.68
CA ASP A 139 -16.73 -21.47 -11.45
C ASP A 139 -17.95 -22.35 -11.22
N ARG A 140 -18.88 -22.32 -12.17
CA ARG A 140 -19.95 -23.32 -12.20
C ARG A 140 -19.28 -24.61 -12.64
N LEU A 141 -19.10 -25.55 -11.72
CA LEU A 141 -18.88 -26.93 -12.10
C LEU A 141 -20.03 -27.29 -13.04
N GLU A 142 -19.75 -27.53 -14.32
CA GLU A 142 -20.76 -28.01 -15.25
C GLU A 142 -21.28 -29.35 -14.72
N GLU A 143 -22.43 -29.32 -14.04
CA GLU A 143 -23.22 -30.53 -13.83
C GLU A 143 -23.62 -31.03 -15.22
N GLY A 144 -23.11 -32.22 -15.57
CA GLY A 144 -23.11 -32.77 -16.92
C GLY A 144 -24.45 -32.62 -17.63
N LEU A 145 -24.42 -31.93 -18.77
CA LEU A 145 -25.44 -32.06 -19.80
C LEU A 145 -25.58 -33.56 -20.14
N PRO A 146 -26.78 -34.16 -20.09
CA PRO A 146 -26.96 -35.51 -20.59
C PRO A 146 -26.57 -35.50 -22.07
N THR A 147 -25.64 -36.36 -22.44
CA THR A 147 -25.32 -36.63 -23.84
C THR A 147 -26.57 -37.28 -24.42
N GLU A 148 -27.38 -36.51 -25.14
CA GLU A 148 -28.40 -37.05 -26.03
C GLU A 148 -27.66 -37.85 -27.11
N THR A 149 -27.58 -39.16 -26.92
CA THR A 149 -27.24 -40.11 -27.97
C THR A 149 -28.47 -40.30 -28.85
N GLU A 150 -28.44 -39.75 -30.06
CA GLU A 150 -29.18 -40.27 -31.21
C GLU A 150 -28.21 -40.96 -32.18
#